data_AF-A0A1J6XCM6-F1
#
_entry.id   AF-A0A1J6XCM6-F1
#
_cell.length_a   1.000
_cell.length_b   1.000
_cell.length_c   1.000
_cell.angle_alpha   90.00
_cell.angle_beta   90.00
_cell.angle_gamma   90.00
#
_symmetry.space_group_name_H-M   'P 1'
#
loop_
_entity.id
_entity.type
_entity.pdbx_description
1 polymer ?
#
loop_
_entity_poly.entity_id
_entity_poly.type
_entity_poly.pdbx_seq_one_letter_code
_entity_poly.pdbx_strand_id
1 'polypeptide(L)'
;MGYGDYGDYGAIAAIVGLLTVLLLIVGPIMYVISSIFMMKIFDKAGVVGKWRAWVPVYREMIFFKLGDMSPWLVLYALGATILLSWTGIGGIFGLVFTALFAMAGWRVGLKLQKEAAWVILFVLLNIVWMGIAAFDRSRWNPNIAPAPWAGNGFLGDNTVWDGIPVQPGQNAAPAGYGAPQGYAPPAQPGYAPPAQPGYGQPAQPGYGAPLNPAAPVPPAPGAPVPPPAAPPAPPAPPSAPPAAPPAPPAPPAAPEDPTQPRP
;
A
#
# COMPACT_ATOMS: atom_id res chain seq x y z
N MET A 1 59.09 13.36 15.78
CA MET A 1 57.90 12.53 16.01
C MET A 1 58.12 11.80 17.33
N GLY A 2 57.53 12.31 18.41
CA GLY A 2 57.75 11.79 19.76
C GLY A 2 56.89 10.55 20.04
N TYR A 3 57.31 9.70 20.98
CA TYR A 3 56.59 8.49 21.41
C TYR A 3 55.10 8.71 21.76
N GLY A 4 54.70 9.93 22.14
CA GLY A 4 53.29 10.26 22.37
C GLY A 4 52.40 10.20 21.12
N ASP A 5 52.95 10.53 19.95
CA ASP A 5 52.23 10.52 18.66
C ASP A 5 51.87 9.06 18.28
N TYR A 6 52.80 8.12 18.43
CA TYR A 6 52.58 6.69 18.18
C TYR A 6 51.60 6.03 19.18
N GLY A 7 51.58 6.47 20.44
CA GLY A 7 50.63 5.99 21.43
C GLY A 7 49.19 6.41 21.11
N ASP A 8 49.01 7.64 20.62
CA ASP A 8 47.71 8.16 20.21
C ASP A 8 47.17 7.46 18.96
N TYR A 9 48.01 7.24 17.93
CA TYR A 9 47.63 6.46 16.76
C TYR A 9 47.31 4.99 17.11
N GLY A 10 48.04 4.40 18.06
CA GLY A 10 47.78 3.04 18.54
C GLY A 10 46.41 2.92 19.22
N ALA A 11 46.06 3.88 20.08
CA ALA A 11 44.76 3.92 20.75
C ALA A 11 43.61 4.15 19.75
N ILE A 12 43.76 5.09 18.80
CA ILE A 12 42.77 5.35 17.75
C ILE A 12 42.58 4.11 16.87
N ALA A 13 43.67 3.47 16.43
CA ALA A 13 43.60 2.25 15.62
C ALA A 13 42.91 1.11 16.37
N ALA A 14 43.16 0.95 17.67
CA ALA A 14 42.48 -0.05 18.49
C ALA A 14 40.97 0.22 18.61
N ILE A 15 40.56 1.48 18.80
CA ILE A 15 39.14 1.88 18.86
C ILE A 15 38.46 1.65 17.50
N VAL A 16 39.08 2.10 16.41
CA VAL A 16 38.54 1.90 15.05
C VAL A 16 38.46 0.41 14.73
N GLY A 17 39.48 -0.37 15.09
CA GLY A 17 39.48 -1.83 14.94
C GLY A 17 38.32 -2.48 15.69
N LEU A 18 38.13 -2.13 16.97
CA LEU A 18 37.02 -2.63 17.79
C LEU A 18 35.66 -2.24 17.19
N LEU A 19 35.47 -0.96 16.83
CA LEU A 19 34.23 -0.47 16.23
C LEU A 19 33.95 -1.18 14.89
N THR A 20 34.99 -1.43 14.08
CA THR A 20 34.86 -2.14 12.81
C THR A 20 34.40 -3.58 13.05
N VAL A 21 35.01 -4.29 14.00
CA VAL A 21 34.59 -5.66 14.37
C VAL A 21 33.15 -5.67 14.89
N LEU A 22 32.79 -4.72 15.77
CA LEU A 22 31.43 -4.59 16.26
C LEU A 22 30.43 -4.33 15.13
N LEU A 23 30.75 -3.44 14.18
CA LEU A 23 29.89 -3.16 13.03
C LEU A 23 29.77 -4.36 12.08
N LEU A 24 30.84 -5.13 11.89
CA LEU A 24 30.82 -6.36 11.09
C LEU A 24 29.99 -7.48 11.71
N ILE A 25 29.74 -7.45 13.02
CA ILE A 25 28.87 -8.40 13.73
C ILE A 25 27.44 -7.85 13.80
N VAL A 26 27.28 -6.64 14.34
CA VAL A 26 25.97 -6.01 14.58
C VAL A 26 25.28 -5.68 13.27
N GLY A 27 26.01 -5.21 12.24
CA GLY A 27 25.46 -4.84 10.94
C GLY A 27 24.68 -5.99 10.28
N PRO A 28 25.29 -7.16 10.06
CA PRO A 28 24.59 -8.33 9.53
C PRO A 28 23.41 -8.79 10.39
N ILE A 29 23.54 -8.77 11.72
CA ILE A 29 22.43 -9.12 12.63
C ILE A 29 21.25 -8.17 12.43
N MET A 30 21.49 -6.86 12.44
CA MET A 30 20.46 -5.84 12.23
C MET A 30 19.85 -5.93 10.82
N TYR A 31 20.66 -6.29 9.81
CA TYR A 31 20.17 -6.54 8.47
C TYR A 31 19.24 -7.77 8.39
N VAL A 32 19.59 -8.87 9.04
CA VAL A 32 18.73 -10.07 9.09
C VAL A 32 17.42 -9.76 9.82
N ILE A 33 17.50 -9.12 11.00
CA ILE A 33 16.33 -8.74 11.79
C ILE A 33 15.41 -7.80 10.99
N SER A 34 15.96 -6.73 10.40
CA SER A 34 15.18 -5.81 9.57
C SER A 34 14.53 -6.51 8.38
N SER A 35 15.25 -7.40 7.70
CA SER A 35 14.73 -8.16 6.56
C SER A 35 13.55 -9.05 6.97
N ILE A 36 13.65 -9.75 8.11
CA ILE A 36 12.55 -10.58 8.64
C ILE A 36 11.33 -9.73 8.99
N PHE A 37 11.52 -8.59 9.65
CA PHE A 37 10.41 -7.69 9.99
C PHE A 37 9.74 -7.15 8.73
N MET A 38 10.54 -6.80 7.73
CA MET A 38 10.05 -6.31 6.45
C MET A 38 9.28 -7.37 5.68
N MET A 39 9.69 -8.65 5.71
CA MET A 39 8.92 -9.77 5.15
C MET A 39 7.50 -9.81 5.74
N LYS A 40 7.38 -9.63 7.06
CA LYS A 40 6.07 -9.66 7.74
C LYS A 40 5.20 -8.47 7.37
N ILE A 41 5.78 -7.28 7.26
CA ILE A 41 5.07 -6.08 6.81
C ILE A 41 4.59 -6.25 5.36
N PHE A 42 5.45 -6.78 4.49
CA PHE A 42 5.14 -7.06 3.09
C PHE A 42 4.06 -8.14 2.93
N ASP A 43 4.13 -9.22 3.71
CA ASP A 43 3.09 -10.24 3.76
C ASP A 43 1.73 -9.63 4.15
N LYS A 44 1.71 -8.74 5.16
CA LYS A 44 0.49 -8.02 5.58
C LYS A 44 -0.05 -7.12 4.47
N ALA A 45 0.83 -6.44 3.74
CA ALA A 45 0.47 -5.56 2.66
C ALA A 45 0.05 -6.29 1.37
N GLY A 46 0.22 -7.62 1.29
CA GLY A 46 -0.11 -8.43 0.12
C GLY A 46 0.98 -8.48 -0.96
N VAL A 47 2.24 -8.16 -0.61
CA VAL A 47 3.37 -8.27 -1.54
C VAL A 47 3.74 -9.74 -1.76
N VAL A 48 3.86 -10.14 -3.02
CA VAL A 48 4.19 -11.50 -3.43
C VAL A 48 5.70 -11.71 -3.44
N GLY A 49 6.15 -12.74 -2.71
CA GLY A 49 7.54 -13.17 -2.70
C GLY A 49 8.36 -12.51 -1.60
N LYS A 50 8.62 -13.27 -0.54
CA LYS A 50 9.32 -12.77 0.65
C LYS A 50 10.80 -12.44 0.42
N TRP A 51 11.41 -13.01 -0.63
CA TRP A 51 12.80 -12.71 -1.02
C TRP A 51 13.01 -11.21 -1.29
N ARG A 52 11.96 -10.50 -1.71
CA ARG A 52 12.02 -9.07 -2.02
C ARG A 52 12.44 -8.22 -0.81
N ALA A 53 12.11 -8.66 0.41
CA ALA A 53 12.51 -8.01 1.65
C ALA A 53 14.00 -8.16 1.99
N TRP A 54 14.69 -9.12 1.38
CA TRP A 54 16.12 -9.32 1.58
C TRP A 54 16.94 -8.42 0.65
N VAL A 55 16.42 -8.05 -0.52
CA VAL A 55 17.18 -7.22 -1.44
C VAL A 55 17.21 -5.76 -0.93
N PRO A 56 18.37 -5.21 -0.52
CA PRO A 56 18.43 -3.99 0.29
C PRO A 56 17.80 -2.77 -0.37
N VAL A 57 18.17 -2.45 -1.61
CA VAL A 57 17.62 -1.26 -2.30
C VAL A 57 16.17 -1.53 -2.71
N TYR A 58 15.90 -2.73 -3.21
CA TYR A 58 14.60 -3.10 -3.73
C TYR A 58 13.50 -3.12 -2.65
N ARG A 59 13.80 -3.57 -1.43
CA ARG A 59 12.84 -3.54 -0.33
C ARG A 59 12.43 -2.11 0.04
N GLU A 60 13.36 -1.15 0.01
CA GLU A 60 13.01 0.25 0.29
C GLU A 60 12.14 0.82 -0.83
N MET A 61 12.41 0.47 -2.08
CA MET A 61 11.58 0.85 -3.22
C MET A 61 10.13 0.34 -3.05
N ILE A 62 9.96 -0.91 -2.62
CA ILE A 62 8.63 -1.48 -2.32
C ILE A 62 7.97 -0.73 -1.16
N PHE A 63 8.71 -0.45 -0.10
CA PHE A 63 8.20 0.28 1.06
C PHE A 63 7.69 1.68 0.68
N PHE A 64 8.43 2.40 -0.15
CA PHE A 64 8.00 3.69 -0.71
C PHE A 64 6.71 3.53 -1.51
N LYS A 65 6.63 2.50 -2.36
CA LYS A 65 5.43 2.22 -3.15
C LYS A 65 4.20 2.02 -2.25
N LEU A 66 4.35 1.18 -1.22
CA LEU A 66 3.32 0.94 -0.21
C LEU A 66 2.99 2.21 0.60
N GLY A 67 3.92 3.15 0.71
CA GLY A 67 3.77 4.46 1.34
C GLY A 67 3.20 5.56 0.44
N ASP A 68 2.59 5.23 -0.72
CA ASP A 68 2.05 6.19 -1.69
C ASP A 68 3.14 7.08 -2.35
N MET A 69 4.38 6.59 -2.42
CA MET A 69 5.52 7.32 -2.97
C MET A 69 6.15 6.58 -4.16
N SER A 70 6.85 7.34 -5.01
CA SER A 70 7.62 6.80 -6.13
C SER A 70 8.74 5.88 -5.64
N PRO A 71 8.78 4.60 -6.08
CA PRO A 71 9.86 3.68 -5.73
C PRO A 71 11.24 4.20 -6.16
N TRP A 72 11.29 4.98 -7.24
CA TRP A 72 12.51 5.48 -7.86
C TRP A 72 13.20 6.57 -7.03
N LEU A 73 12.47 7.23 -6.12
CA LEU A 73 13.04 8.24 -5.21
C LEU A 73 14.18 7.67 -4.34
N VAL A 74 14.11 6.38 -4.01
CA VAL A 74 15.17 5.66 -3.31
C VAL A 74 16.47 5.73 -4.10
N LEU A 75 16.42 5.46 -5.42
CA LEU A 75 17.59 5.49 -6.28
C LEU A 75 18.11 6.91 -6.50
N TYR A 76 17.22 7.89 -6.67
CA TYR A 76 17.64 9.29 -6.83
C TYR A 76 18.34 9.81 -5.59
N ALA A 77 17.80 9.53 -4.40
CA ALA A 77 18.40 10.01 -3.15
C ALA A 77 19.70 9.26 -2.84
N LEU A 78 19.74 7.92 -2.93
CA LEU A 78 20.98 7.14 -2.73
C LEU A 78 22.04 7.47 -3.77
N GLY A 79 21.65 7.55 -5.04
CA GLY A 79 22.52 7.91 -6.15
C GLY A 79 23.10 9.30 -5.97
N ALA A 80 22.27 10.30 -5.61
CA ALA A 80 22.75 11.65 -5.33
C ALA A 80 23.66 11.69 -4.10
N THR A 81 23.35 10.95 -3.02
CA THR A 81 24.23 10.84 -1.86
C THR A 81 25.61 10.33 -2.28
N ILE A 82 25.68 9.22 -3.03
CA ILE A 82 26.95 8.61 -3.43
C ILE A 82 27.69 9.49 -4.45
N LEU A 83 27.02 9.89 -5.54
CA LEU A 83 27.64 10.62 -6.65
C LEU A 83 28.05 12.04 -6.28
N LEU A 84 27.38 12.68 -5.33
CA LEU A 84 27.70 14.04 -4.88
C LEU A 84 28.48 14.05 -3.56
N SER A 85 28.82 12.90 -2.99
CA SER A 85 29.63 12.83 -1.75
C SER A 85 30.97 13.57 -1.88
N TRP A 86 31.65 13.44 -3.03
CA TRP A 86 32.95 14.09 -3.24
C TRP A 86 32.89 15.62 -3.24
N THR A 87 31.72 16.20 -3.51
CA THR A 87 31.49 17.65 -3.48
C THR A 87 31.16 18.19 -2.09
N GLY A 88 31.03 17.32 -1.09
CA GLY A 88 30.64 17.69 0.28
C GLY A 88 29.13 17.88 0.49
N ILE A 89 28.32 18.01 -0.57
CA ILE A 89 26.86 18.16 -0.46
C ILE A 89 26.09 16.83 -0.43
N GLY A 90 26.74 15.69 -0.65
CA GLY A 90 26.08 14.36 -0.64
C GLY A 90 25.31 14.06 0.67
N GLY A 91 25.76 14.63 1.81
CA GLY A 91 25.08 14.49 3.10
C GLY A 91 23.66 15.08 3.11
N ILE A 92 23.40 16.13 2.34
CA ILE A 92 22.06 16.74 2.22
C ILE A 92 21.08 15.72 1.62
N PHE A 93 21.51 14.98 0.60
CA PHE A 93 20.67 13.94 -0.02
C PHE A 93 20.42 12.75 0.93
N GLY A 94 21.33 12.49 1.86
CA GLY A 94 21.10 11.52 2.95
C GLY A 94 19.99 11.97 3.90
N LEU A 95 19.92 13.26 4.21
CA LEU A 95 18.83 13.84 4.98
C LEU A 95 17.51 13.83 4.19
N VAL A 96 17.56 14.14 2.90
CA VAL A 96 16.39 14.02 2.00
C VAL A 96 15.88 12.59 1.97
N PHE A 97 16.77 11.59 1.83
CA PHE A 97 16.39 10.18 1.90
C PHE A 97 15.68 9.86 3.22
N THR A 98 16.24 10.31 4.35
CA THR A 98 15.66 10.11 5.68
C THR A 98 14.26 10.72 5.78
N ALA A 99 14.07 11.94 5.28
CA ALA A 99 12.77 12.61 5.27
C ALA A 99 11.74 11.86 4.41
N LEU A 100 12.13 11.44 3.19
CA LEU A 100 11.27 10.66 2.30
C LEU A 100 10.91 9.30 2.91
N PHE A 101 11.88 8.64 3.57
CA PHE A 101 11.65 7.37 4.24
C PHE A 101 10.70 7.52 5.43
N ALA A 102 10.80 8.62 6.19
CA ALA A 102 9.85 8.96 7.25
C ALA A 102 8.43 9.23 6.70
N MET A 103 8.32 9.92 5.56
CA MET A 103 7.04 10.11 4.87
C MET A 103 6.43 8.77 4.45
N ALA A 104 7.21 7.87 3.86
CA ALA A 104 6.76 6.52 3.51
C ALA A 104 6.33 5.73 4.77
N GLY A 105 7.14 5.77 5.82
CA GLY A 105 6.85 5.11 7.10
C GLY A 105 5.58 5.60 7.79
N TRP A 106 5.32 6.90 7.73
CA TRP A 106 4.06 7.48 8.19
C TRP A 106 2.86 6.89 7.44
N ARG A 107 2.92 6.88 6.10
CA ARG A 107 1.83 6.38 5.25
C ARG A 107 1.60 4.87 5.42
N VAL A 108 2.68 4.08 5.47
CA VAL A 108 2.60 2.64 5.79
C VAL A 108 2.02 2.43 7.20
N GLY A 109 2.39 3.26 8.17
CA GLY A 109 1.82 3.25 9.52
C GLY A 109 0.31 3.45 9.52
N LEU A 110 -0.20 4.45 8.80
CA LEU A 110 -1.64 4.69 8.66
C LEU A 110 -2.36 3.46 8.08
N LYS A 111 -1.77 2.80 7.08
CA LYS A 111 -2.31 1.58 6.48
C LYS A 111 -2.24 0.37 7.41
N LEU A 112 -1.31 0.36 8.36
CA LEU A 112 -1.26 -0.57 9.48
C LEU A 112 -2.10 -0.10 10.68
N GLN A 113 -3.06 0.81 10.46
CA GLN A 113 -3.98 1.31 11.49
C GLN A 113 -3.25 1.99 12.66
N LYS A 114 -2.09 2.60 12.41
CA LYS A 114 -1.36 3.42 13.38
C LYS A 114 -1.73 4.89 13.21
N GLU A 115 -1.66 5.64 14.29
CA GLU A 115 -1.86 7.08 14.27
C GLU A 115 -0.62 7.81 13.72
N ALA A 116 -0.80 9.04 13.23
CA ALA A 116 0.28 9.81 12.61
C ALA A 116 1.53 9.99 13.51
N ALA A 117 1.34 10.15 14.82
CA ALA A 117 2.42 10.32 15.78
C ALA A 117 3.41 9.14 15.82
N TRP A 118 3.02 7.95 15.35
CA TRP A 118 3.91 6.78 15.28
C TRP A 118 5.11 6.96 14.36
N VAL A 119 5.08 7.94 13.45
CA VAL A 119 6.25 8.29 12.63
C VAL A 119 7.44 8.74 13.50
N ILE A 120 7.18 9.31 14.68
CA ILE A 120 8.24 9.72 15.61
C ILE A 120 9.04 8.50 16.05
N LEU A 121 8.35 7.40 16.41
CA LEU A 121 8.99 6.15 16.75
C LEU A 121 9.74 5.55 15.55
N PHE A 122 9.18 5.66 14.35
CA PHE A 122 9.85 5.21 13.12
C PHE A 122 11.19 5.93 12.88
N VAL A 123 11.24 7.24 13.12
CA VAL A 123 12.46 8.05 12.91
C VAL A 123 13.50 7.78 14.00
N LEU A 124 13.08 7.75 15.27
CA LEU A 124 14.01 7.62 16.40
C LEU A 124 14.45 6.17 16.64
N LEU A 125 13.52 5.21 16.54
CA LEU A 125 13.75 3.79 16.83
C LEU A 125 13.13 2.94 15.71
N ASN A 126 13.66 3.09 14.50
CA ASN A 126 13.14 2.44 13.28
C ASN A 126 12.93 0.92 13.43
N ILE A 127 13.91 0.21 13.99
CA ILE A 127 13.83 -1.24 14.17
C ILE A 127 12.73 -1.65 15.16
N VAL A 128 12.53 -0.87 16.23
CA VAL A 128 11.46 -1.14 17.20
C VAL A 128 10.10 -0.91 16.54
N TRP A 129 9.96 0.17 15.78
CA TRP A 129 8.76 0.42 14.98
C TRP A 129 8.47 -0.75 14.03
N MET A 130 9.48 -1.23 13.29
CA MET A 130 9.34 -2.34 12.36
C MET A 130 8.95 -3.64 13.07
N GLY A 131 9.53 -3.92 14.25
CA GLY A 131 9.18 -5.10 15.04
C GLY A 131 7.72 -5.09 15.50
N ILE A 132 7.25 -3.95 16.01
CA ILE A 132 5.84 -3.78 16.39
C ILE A 132 4.96 -3.92 15.15
N ALA A 133 5.23 -3.19 14.08
CA ALA A 133 4.47 -3.24 12.83
C ALA A 133 4.40 -4.65 12.23
N ALA A 134 5.50 -5.43 12.33
CA ALA A 134 5.60 -6.79 11.83
C ALA A 134 4.72 -7.79 12.60
N PHE A 135 4.75 -7.75 13.94
CA PHE A 135 4.16 -8.82 14.77
C PHE A 135 2.88 -8.44 15.49
N ASP A 136 2.55 -7.16 15.56
CA ASP A 136 1.28 -6.71 16.11
C ASP A 136 0.08 -7.24 15.28
N ARG A 137 -1.11 -7.26 15.89
CA ARG A 137 -2.35 -7.78 15.28
C ARG A 137 -2.99 -6.84 14.25
N SER A 138 -2.49 -5.61 14.11
CA SER A 138 -2.93 -4.65 13.09
C SER A 138 -2.97 -5.28 11.70
N ARG A 139 -4.08 -5.01 11.00
CA ARG A 139 -4.32 -5.47 9.63
C ARG A 139 -4.01 -4.36 8.65
N TRP A 140 -3.61 -4.74 7.46
CA TRP A 140 -3.46 -3.80 6.36
C TRP A 140 -4.83 -3.27 5.94
N ASN A 141 -4.99 -1.95 5.95
CA ASN A 141 -6.17 -1.26 5.46
C ASN A 141 -5.81 -0.54 4.15
N PRO A 142 -6.22 -1.07 2.99
CA PRO A 142 -5.97 -0.41 1.72
C PRO A 142 -6.86 0.81 1.51
N ASN A 143 -7.91 1.02 2.30
CA ASN A 143 -8.89 2.10 2.09
C ASN A 143 -8.49 3.43 2.74
N ILE A 144 -7.22 3.59 3.12
CA ILE A 144 -6.70 4.87 3.61
C ILE A 144 -6.71 5.86 2.45
N ALA A 145 -7.28 7.05 2.68
CA ALA A 145 -7.32 8.12 1.69
C ALA A 145 -5.91 8.37 1.12
N PRO A 146 -5.74 8.50 -0.22
CA PRO A 146 -4.45 8.69 -0.85
C PRO A 146 -3.67 9.86 -0.24
N ALA A 147 -2.34 9.79 -0.28
CA ALA A 147 -1.53 10.93 0.15
C ALA A 147 -1.78 12.13 -0.76
N PRO A 148 -1.69 13.38 -0.27
CA PRO A 148 -1.86 14.58 -1.09
C PRO A 148 -0.92 14.65 -2.30
N TRP A 149 0.25 14.00 -2.21
CA TRP A 149 1.23 13.93 -3.29
C TRP A 149 1.10 12.70 -4.20
N ALA A 150 0.19 11.77 -3.91
CA ALA A 150 0.06 10.52 -4.68
C ALA A 150 -0.34 10.77 -6.15
N GLY A 151 -1.08 11.86 -6.41
CA GLY A 151 -1.44 12.29 -7.76
C GLY A 151 -0.37 13.13 -8.48
N ASN A 152 0.76 13.44 -7.84
CA ASN A 152 1.86 14.20 -8.45
C ASN A 152 2.82 13.22 -9.15
N GLY A 153 3.22 13.52 -10.40
CA GLY A 153 4.18 12.70 -11.15
C GLY A 153 5.59 12.65 -10.56
N PHE A 154 5.98 13.59 -9.70
CA PHE A 154 7.32 13.60 -9.07
C PHE A 154 7.41 12.71 -7.82
N LEU A 155 6.49 12.90 -6.87
CA LEU A 155 6.49 12.16 -5.60
C LEU A 155 5.64 10.89 -5.64
N GLY A 156 4.59 10.85 -6.46
CA GLY A 156 3.73 9.69 -6.67
C GLY A 156 4.26 8.74 -7.75
N ASP A 157 3.63 7.58 -7.86
CA ASP A 157 3.93 6.56 -8.86
C ASP A 157 2.68 6.15 -9.61
N ASN A 158 2.79 5.98 -10.92
CA ASN A 158 1.73 5.45 -11.77
C ASN A 158 2.17 4.16 -12.48
N THR A 159 3.22 3.50 -12.01
CA THR A 159 3.68 2.22 -12.56
C THR A 159 3.08 1.06 -11.77
N VAL A 160 2.61 0.01 -12.47
CA VAL A 160 2.27 -1.27 -11.83
C VAL A 160 3.52 -2.10 -11.72
N TRP A 161 3.79 -2.67 -10.55
CA TRP A 161 4.88 -3.62 -10.36
C TRP A 161 4.30 -4.99 -10.06
N ASP A 162 4.78 -6.00 -10.78
CA ASP A 162 4.30 -7.36 -10.59
C ASP A 162 4.52 -7.84 -9.15
N GLY A 163 3.47 -8.43 -8.58
CA GLY A 163 3.43 -8.91 -7.20
C GLY A 163 3.39 -7.82 -6.12
N ILE A 164 3.19 -6.53 -6.45
CA ILE A 164 3.05 -5.47 -5.45
C ILE A 164 1.69 -4.79 -5.60
N PRO A 165 0.86 -4.77 -4.54
CA PRO A 165 -0.45 -4.16 -4.61
C PRO A 165 -0.41 -2.67 -4.95
N VAL A 166 -1.29 -2.28 -5.87
CA VAL A 166 -1.49 -0.88 -6.27
C VAL A 166 -2.17 -0.15 -5.12
N GLN A 167 -1.66 1.03 -4.77
CA GLN A 167 -2.25 1.84 -3.70
C GLN A 167 -3.35 2.77 -4.26
N PRO A 168 -4.35 3.13 -3.44
CA PRO A 168 -5.35 4.10 -3.87
C PRO A 168 -4.72 5.41 -4.31
N GLY A 169 -5.17 5.97 -5.44
CA GLY A 169 -4.62 7.20 -6.01
C GLY A 169 -3.40 6.99 -6.92
N GLN A 170 -2.81 5.80 -6.95
CA GLN A 170 -1.86 5.38 -7.98
C GLN A 170 -2.65 4.81 -9.17
N ASN A 171 -3.38 5.67 -9.90
CA ASN A 171 -4.09 5.26 -11.11
C ASN A 171 -3.05 4.98 -12.22
N ALA A 172 -2.54 3.76 -12.24
CA ALA A 172 -1.57 3.34 -13.22
C ALA A 172 -2.24 3.05 -14.56
N ALA A 173 -1.76 3.70 -15.63
CA ALA A 173 -1.81 3.08 -16.94
C ALA A 173 -0.92 1.81 -16.88
N PRO A 174 -1.30 0.69 -17.53
CA PRO A 174 -0.52 -0.54 -17.45
C PRO A 174 0.93 -0.28 -17.82
N ALA A 175 1.86 -0.63 -16.92
CA ALA A 175 3.29 -0.47 -17.13
C ALA A 175 3.77 -1.47 -18.21
N GLY A 176 3.70 -1.06 -19.47
CA GLY A 176 4.23 -1.80 -20.60
C GLY A 176 5.67 -1.42 -20.88
N TYR A 177 6.63 -2.08 -20.23
CA TYR A 177 7.98 -2.21 -20.80
C TYR A 177 8.05 -3.55 -21.52
N GLY A 178 7.98 -3.50 -22.86
CA GLY A 178 8.29 -4.60 -23.77
C GLY A 178 7.16 -5.57 -24.08
N ALA A 179 6.14 -5.13 -24.84
CA ALA A 179 5.39 -6.02 -25.71
C ALA A 179 5.88 -5.80 -27.15
N PRO A 180 6.20 -6.85 -27.94
CA PRO A 180 6.51 -6.65 -29.35
C PRO A 180 5.28 -6.01 -30.01
N GLN A 181 5.52 -5.05 -30.90
CA GLN A 181 4.49 -4.47 -31.77
C GLN A 181 3.78 -5.60 -32.53
N GLY A 182 2.69 -6.09 -31.95
CA GLY A 182 1.74 -6.98 -32.59
C GLY A 182 0.82 -6.12 -33.43
N TYR A 183 1.01 -6.19 -34.74
CA TYR A 183 0.13 -5.68 -35.78
C TYR A 183 -1.34 -5.59 -35.33
N ALA A 184 -1.88 -4.37 -35.30
CA ALA A 184 -3.33 -4.21 -35.39
C ALA A 184 -3.74 -4.69 -36.80
N PRO A 185 -4.61 -5.71 -36.94
CA PRO A 185 -5.11 -6.07 -38.25
C PRO A 185 -5.88 -4.87 -38.83
N PRO A 186 -5.59 -4.45 -40.07
CA PRO A 186 -6.25 -3.31 -40.68
C PRO A 186 -7.75 -3.56 -40.80
N ALA A 187 -8.53 -2.51 -40.53
CA ALA A 187 -9.99 -2.53 -40.68
C ALA A 187 -10.38 -2.95 -42.10
N GLN A 188 -11.15 -4.04 -42.23
CA GLN A 188 -11.66 -4.48 -43.52
C GLN A 188 -12.83 -3.57 -43.95
N PRO A 189 -12.80 -2.98 -45.17
CA PRO A 189 -13.95 -2.30 -45.75
C PRO A 189 -15.10 -3.28 -45.96
N GLY A 190 -16.30 -2.89 -45.50
CA GLY A 190 -17.51 -3.71 -45.58
C GLY A 190 -17.88 -4.06 -47.01
N TYR A 191 -18.07 -5.36 -47.26
CA TYR A 191 -18.78 -5.87 -48.42
C TYR A 191 -20.14 -6.41 -47.94
N ALA A 192 -21.21 -5.80 -48.43
CA ALA A 192 -22.57 -6.30 -48.20
C ALA A 192 -22.81 -7.56 -49.06
N PRO A 193 -23.28 -8.68 -48.48
CA PRO A 193 -23.70 -9.83 -49.27
C PRO A 193 -25.03 -9.53 -49.99
N PRO A 194 -25.22 -9.99 -51.24
CA PRO A 194 -26.45 -9.77 -52.00
C PRO A 194 -27.62 -10.56 -51.41
N ALA A 195 -28.82 -9.96 -51.47
CA ALA A 195 -30.07 -10.55 -51.02
C ALA A 195 -30.42 -11.81 -51.84
N GLN A 196 -30.68 -12.93 -51.16
CA GLN A 196 -31.26 -14.13 -51.78
C GLN A 196 -32.78 -14.20 -51.53
N PRO A 197 -33.59 -14.53 -52.56
CA PRO A 197 -35.04 -14.68 -52.42
C PRO A 197 -35.42 -15.97 -51.67
N GLY A 198 -36.50 -15.87 -50.89
CA GLY A 198 -36.92 -16.89 -49.93
C GLY A 198 -37.44 -18.20 -50.52
N TYR A 199 -37.23 -19.26 -49.74
CA TYR A 199 -37.99 -20.50 -49.76
C TYR A 199 -38.25 -20.93 -48.30
N GLY A 200 -39.50 -21.25 -47.99
CA GLY A 200 -39.98 -21.54 -46.64
C GLY A 200 -39.45 -22.86 -46.08
N GLN A 201 -39.30 -22.89 -44.75
CA GLN A 201 -38.99 -24.10 -43.98
C GLN A 201 -40.20 -24.51 -43.12
N PRO A 202 -40.51 -25.82 -43.00
CA PRO A 202 -41.68 -26.30 -42.27
C PRO A 202 -41.48 -26.28 -40.75
N ALA A 203 -42.58 -26.08 -40.03
CA ALA A 203 -42.65 -25.98 -38.57
C ALA A 203 -42.25 -27.30 -37.86
N GLN A 204 -41.45 -27.19 -36.80
CA GLN A 204 -41.26 -28.27 -35.81
C GLN A 204 -41.65 -27.81 -34.39
N PRO A 205 -42.19 -28.69 -33.54
CA PRO A 205 -42.84 -28.33 -32.28
C PRO A 205 -41.87 -28.30 -31.08
N GLY A 206 -41.98 -27.21 -30.31
CA GLY A 206 -41.71 -26.98 -28.89
C GLY A 206 -40.80 -27.89 -28.06
N TYR A 207 -39.78 -27.28 -27.45
CA TYR A 207 -39.49 -27.40 -26.01
C TYR A 207 -38.98 -26.05 -25.48
N GLY A 208 -39.60 -25.55 -24.41
CA GLY A 208 -39.37 -24.22 -23.86
C GLY A 208 -38.10 -24.10 -23.01
N ALA A 209 -37.45 -22.93 -23.08
CA ALA A 209 -36.42 -22.47 -22.16
C ALA A 209 -36.72 -21.01 -21.76
N PRO A 210 -36.42 -20.61 -20.51
CA PRO A 210 -36.98 -19.40 -19.88
C PRO A 210 -36.48 -18.08 -20.49
N LEU A 211 -37.38 -17.09 -20.52
CA LEU A 211 -37.16 -15.72 -20.96
C LEU A 211 -36.07 -15.04 -20.11
N ASN A 212 -34.94 -14.70 -20.73
CA ASN A 212 -33.94 -13.80 -20.15
C ASN A 212 -34.29 -12.34 -20.56
N PRO A 213 -34.44 -11.38 -19.63
CA PRO A 213 -34.70 -9.98 -19.97
C PRO A 213 -33.55 -9.38 -20.80
N ALA A 214 -33.93 -8.58 -21.80
CA ALA A 214 -33.07 -8.04 -22.85
C ALA A 214 -31.77 -7.37 -22.33
N ALA A 215 -30.64 -7.75 -22.94
CA ALA A 215 -29.42 -6.96 -22.92
C ALA A 215 -29.60 -5.73 -23.85
N PRO A 216 -29.16 -4.51 -23.46
CA PRO A 216 -29.30 -3.33 -24.31
C PRO A 216 -28.42 -3.45 -25.56
N VAL A 217 -29.04 -3.32 -26.73
CA VAL A 217 -28.36 -3.14 -28.02
C VAL A 217 -27.80 -1.72 -28.07
N PRO A 218 -26.51 -1.49 -28.42
CA PRO A 218 -25.96 -0.14 -28.54
C PRO A 218 -26.63 0.61 -29.71
N PRO A 219 -26.94 1.92 -29.54
CA PRO A 219 -27.58 2.69 -30.59
C PRO A 219 -26.66 2.90 -31.80
N ALA A 220 -27.24 2.89 -33.00
CA ALA A 220 -26.55 3.19 -34.24
C ALA A 220 -26.01 4.63 -34.23
N PRO A 221 -24.82 4.90 -34.83
CA PRO A 221 -24.24 6.23 -34.84
C PRO A 221 -25.13 7.24 -35.57
N GLY A 222 -25.61 8.28 -34.86
CA GLY A 222 -26.29 9.44 -35.46
C GLY A 222 -27.71 9.77 -34.98
N ALA A 223 -28.31 8.99 -34.07
CA ALA A 223 -29.61 9.34 -33.49
C ALA A 223 -29.46 10.25 -32.24
N PRO A 224 -30.35 11.24 -32.03
CA PRO A 224 -30.35 12.06 -30.81
C PRO A 224 -30.53 11.20 -29.57
N VAL A 225 -29.64 11.37 -28.58
CA VAL A 225 -29.68 10.65 -27.31
C VAL A 225 -30.84 11.20 -26.47
N PRO A 226 -31.80 10.38 -25.99
CA PRO A 226 -32.81 10.85 -25.06
C PRO A 226 -32.16 11.27 -23.73
N PRO A 227 -32.73 12.27 -23.03
CA PRO A 227 -32.17 12.74 -21.77
C PRO A 227 -32.12 11.62 -20.72
N PRO A 228 -31.12 11.64 -19.80
CA PRO A 228 -30.99 10.64 -18.75
C PRO A 228 -32.26 10.53 -17.91
N ALA A 229 -32.68 9.30 -17.61
CA ALA A 229 -33.79 9.05 -16.68
C ALA A 229 -33.46 9.64 -15.30
N ALA A 230 -34.47 10.25 -14.66
CA ALA A 230 -34.33 10.83 -13.33
C ALA A 230 -33.87 9.76 -12.30
N PRO A 231 -33.00 10.11 -11.34
CA PRO A 231 -32.58 9.18 -10.30
C PRO A 231 -33.78 8.63 -9.52
N PRO A 232 -33.78 7.34 -9.15
CA PRO A 232 -34.82 6.79 -8.28
C PRO A 232 -34.82 7.50 -6.92
N ALA A 233 -36.02 7.68 -6.36
CA ALA A 233 -36.20 8.34 -5.07
C ALA A 233 -35.42 7.60 -3.95
N PRO A 234 -34.86 8.32 -2.96
CA PRO A 234 -34.18 7.70 -1.83
C PRO A 234 -35.09 6.71 -1.09
N PRO A 235 -34.57 5.58 -0.61
CA PRO A 235 -35.31 4.68 0.27
C PRO A 235 -35.78 5.41 1.53
N ALA A 236 -37.01 5.10 1.98
CA ALA A 236 -37.54 5.64 3.22
C ALA A 236 -36.63 5.29 4.42
N PRO A 237 -36.46 6.19 5.40
CA PRO A 237 -35.66 5.92 6.58
C PRO A 237 -36.23 4.74 7.39
N PRO A 238 -35.38 3.93 8.03
CA PRO A 238 -35.83 2.85 8.90
C PRO A 238 -36.70 3.39 10.04
N SER A 239 -37.79 2.69 10.35
CA SER A 239 -38.61 2.97 11.53
C SER A 239 -37.78 2.88 12.81
N ALA A 240 -38.02 3.81 13.74
CA ALA A 240 -37.29 3.89 15.00
C ALA A 240 -37.38 2.57 15.80
N PRO A 241 -36.32 2.16 16.51
CA PRO A 241 -36.36 1.00 17.40
C PRO A 241 -37.43 1.18 18.49
N PRO A 242 -38.14 0.11 18.90
CA PRO A 242 -39.05 0.16 20.04
C PRO A 242 -38.33 0.68 21.29
N ALA A 243 -39.02 1.51 22.08
CA ALA A 243 -38.50 2.04 23.33
C ALA A 243 -38.07 0.91 24.27
N ALA A 244 -36.90 1.07 24.92
CA ALA A 244 -36.39 0.10 25.87
C ALA A 244 -37.37 -0.09 27.05
N PRO A 245 -37.58 -1.33 27.52
CA PRO A 245 -38.38 -1.58 28.72
C PRO A 245 -37.81 -0.83 29.94
N PRO A 246 -38.65 -0.32 30.85
CA PRO A 246 -38.19 0.34 32.07
C PRO A 246 -37.34 -0.62 32.92
N ALA A 247 -36.30 -0.06 33.57
CA ALA A 247 -35.39 -0.82 34.40
C ALA A 247 -36.12 -1.51 35.57
N PRO A 248 -35.70 -2.73 35.98
CA PRO A 248 -36.26 -3.39 37.16
C PRO A 248 -36.01 -2.58 38.43
N PRO A 249 -36.93 -2.63 39.43
CA PRO A 249 -36.72 -2.01 40.73
C PRO A 249 -35.46 -2.57 41.42
N ALA A 250 -34.74 -1.70 42.13
CA ALA A 250 -33.55 -2.10 42.89
C ALA A 250 -33.92 -3.13 43.98
N PRO A 251 -33.06 -4.15 44.21
CA PRO A 251 -33.29 -5.13 45.27
C PRO A 251 -33.23 -4.48 46.67
N PRO A 252 -34.00 -4.97 47.65
CA PRO A 252 -33.96 -4.47 49.03
C PRO A 252 -32.57 -4.59 49.64
N ALA A 253 -32.19 -3.60 50.45
CA ALA A 253 -30.94 -3.64 51.22
C ALA A 253 -30.90 -4.88 52.12
N ALA A 254 -29.76 -5.58 52.12
CA ALA A 254 -29.54 -6.73 52.98
C ALA A 254 -29.54 -6.30 54.47
N PRO A 255 -30.10 -7.11 55.39
CA PRO A 255 -30.03 -6.84 56.81
C PRO A 255 -28.57 -6.76 57.30
N GLU A 256 -28.24 -5.73 58.06
CA GLU A 256 -26.93 -5.60 58.72
C GLU A 256 -26.69 -6.79 59.66
N ASP A 257 -25.58 -7.50 59.45
CA ASP A 257 -25.15 -8.61 60.29
C ASP A 257 -24.62 -8.07 61.63
N PRO A 258 -25.23 -8.43 62.78
CA PRO A 258 -24.82 -7.92 64.09
C PRO A 258 -23.44 -8.43 64.55
N THR A 259 -22.74 -9.25 63.76
CA THR A 259 -21.41 -9.78 64.10
C THR A 259 -20.24 -8.99 63.52
N GLN A 260 -20.47 -7.89 62.80
CA GLN A 260 -19.39 -7.07 62.25
C GLN A 260 -18.85 -6.06 63.29
N PRO A 261 -17.53 -6.05 63.61
CA PRO A 261 -16.95 -5.03 64.48
C PRO A 261 -16.97 -3.69 63.75
N ARG A 262 -17.52 -2.65 64.38
CA ARG A 262 -17.47 -1.28 63.83
C ARG A 262 -16.02 -0.77 63.80
N PRO A 263 -15.56 -0.18 62.68
CA PRO A 263 -14.35 0.64 62.66
C PRO A 263 -14.54 1.96 63.42
#